data_AF-A0AAV2Q260-F1
#
_entry.id   AF-A0AAV2Q260-F1
#
_cell.length_a   1.000
_cell.length_b   1.000
_cell.length_c   1.000
_cell.angle_alpha   90.00
_cell.angle_beta   90.00
_cell.angle_gamma   90.00
#
_symmetry.space_group_name_H-M   'P 1'
#
loop_
_entity.id
_entity.type
_entity.pdbx_description
1 polymer ?
#
loop_
_entity_poly.entity_id
_entity_poly.type
_entity_poly.pdbx_seq_one_letter_code
_entity_poly.pdbx_strand_id
1 'polypeptide(L)'
;MPNVSPNIKGRRGRGGHRGRSKLTMKKRAVICAPDTEGINCNFCTHGSQEEKVFGKLHTLENVSAHYNCLLFSSGLAQNGEEEEGIEGFFLEDIKKEIKRSSKLKCCFCRQKGASIGCLEKRCKRSYHYSCGLKAFVLFQFTGNFRFVLY
;
A
#
# COMPACT_ATOMS: atom_id res chain seq x y z
N MET A 1 16.19 6.26 29.94
CA MET A 1 15.65 5.68 28.69
C MET A 1 16.83 5.23 27.84
N PRO A 2 17.09 3.91 27.68
CA PRO A 2 18.27 3.50 26.95
C PRO A 2 18.02 3.63 25.45
N ASN A 3 18.93 4.41 24.85
CA ASN A 3 19.06 4.71 23.45
C ASN A 3 19.61 3.45 22.75
N VAL A 4 18.83 2.82 21.87
CA VAL A 4 19.28 1.64 21.11
C VAL A 4 19.42 2.04 19.66
N SER A 5 20.63 2.39 19.26
CA SER A 5 20.97 2.63 17.85
C SER A 5 20.76 1.33 17.05
N PRO A 6 19.94 1.31 15.99
CA PRO A 6 19.79 0.10 15.19
C PRO A 6 20.99 -0.06 14.25
N ASN A 7 21.65 -1.21 14.33
CA ASN A 7 22.64 -1.65 13.36
C ASN A 7 21.91 -2.11 12.08
N ILE A 8 22.08 -1.34 11.01
CA ILE A 8 21.30 -1.41 9.76
C ILE A 8 21.94 -2.41 8.81
N LYS A 9 21.23 -3.52 8.52
CA LYS A 9 21.43 -4.28 7.27
C LYS A 9 20.23 -4.03 6.36
N GLY A 10 20.48 -3.26 5.30
CA GLY A 10 19.50 -2.80 4.33
C GLY A 10 18.62 -3.90 3.75
N ARG A 11 17.36 -3.53 3.46
CA ARG A 11 16.39 -4.39 2.77
C ARG A 11 16.91 -4.66 1.36
N ARG A 12 17.34 -5.89 1.11
CA ARG A 12 17.59 -6.38 -0.24
C ARG A 12 16.24 -6.51 -0.95
N GLY A 13 16.02 -5.65 -1.94
CA GLY A 13 14.93 -5.81 -2.89
C GLY A 13 15.03 -7.18 -3.56
N ARG A 14 13.91 -7.88 -3.66
CA ARG A 14 13.83 -9.09 -4.48
C ARG A 14 13.40 -8.72 -5.89
N GLY A 15 14.32 -8.92 -6.83
CA GLY A 15 14.03 -9.28 -8.23
C GLY A 15 13.60 -8.13 -9.14
N GLY A 16 14.46 -7.81 -10.09
CA GLY A 16 14.28 -6.71 -11.05
C GLY A 16 13.09 -6.87 -11.99
N HIS A 17 12.50 -5.72 -12.32
CA HIS A 17 11.62 -5.60 -13.48
C HIS A 17 12.46 -5.72 -14.75
N ARG A 18 12.15 -6.74 -15.57
CA ARG A 18 12.48 -6.70 -16.99
C ARG A 18 11.83 -5.46 -17.59
N GLY A 19 12.62 -4.66 -18.30
CA GLY A 19 12.21 -3.39 -18.90
C GLY A 19 10.89 -3.53 -19.65
N ARG A 20 9.91 -2.70 -19.27
CA ARG A 20 8.65 -2.60 -19.99
C ARG A 20 8.75 -1.35 -20.87
N SER A 21 8.64 -1.59 -22.18
CA SER A 21 8.63 -0.57 -23.23
C SER A 21 7.60 0.52 -22.92
N LYS A 22 8.04 1.78 -23.07
CA LYS A 22 7.24 3.00 -22.95
C LYS A 22 6.22 3.04 -24.09
N LEU A 23 4.97 2.62 -23.85
CA LEU A 23 3.79 3.25 -24.45
C LEU A 23 2.52 2.68 -23.81
N THR A 24 2.02 3.32 -22.76
CA THR A 24 0.63 3.13 -22.33
C THR A 24 0.03 4.51 -22.18
N MET A 25 -1.05 4.79 -22.91
CA MET A 25 -1.83 6.02 -22.75
C MET A 25 -2.07 6.26 -21.26
N LYS A 26 -1.69 7.44 -20.76
CA LYS A 26 -1.78 7.83 -19.35
C LYS A 26 -3.25 7.86 -18.91
N LYS A 27 -3.80 6.74 -18.48
CA LYS A 27 -5.10 6.72 -17.79
C LYS A 27 -4.86 7.16 -16.35
N ARG A 28 -5.45 8.30 -15.99
CA ARG A 28 -5.39 8.86 -14.63
C ARG A 28 -6.46 8.23 -13.76
N ALA A 29 -6.12 7.89 -12.52
CA ALA A 29 -7.10 7.47 -11.53
C ALA A 29 -8.08 8.61 -11.19
N VAL A 30 -9.34 8.25 -10.98
CA VAL A 30 -10.37 9.17 -10.47
C VAL A 30 -10.34 9.10 -8.95
N ILE A 31 -10.39 10.27 -8.29
CA ILE A 31 -10.51 10.36 -6.84
C ILE A 31 -12.00 10.24 -6.47
N CYS A 32 -12.33 9.32 -5.57
CA CYS A 32 -13.71 9.18 -5.10
C CYS A 32 -14.04 10.25 -4.06
N ALA A 33 -15.23 10.85 -4.17
CA ALA A 33 -15.74 11.76 -3.15
C ALA A 33 -16.03 10.98 -1.84
N PRO A 34 -16.01 11.64 -0.66
CA PRO A 34 -16.25 11.02 0.64
C PRO A 34 -17.62 10.31 0.77
N ASP A 35 -18.57 10.60 -0.13
CA ASP A 35 -19.95 10.11 -0.08
C ASP A 35 -20.34 9.22 -1.28
N THR A 36 -19.38 8.72 -2.08
CA THR A 36 -19.73 7.74 -3.15
C THR A 36 -20.18 6.41 -2.54
N GLU A 37 -21.49 6.24 -2.43
CA GLU A 37 -22.15 5.06 -1.89
C GLU A 37 -21.86 3.83 -2.78
N GLY A 38 -21.38 2.74 -2.17
CA GLY A 38 -21.16 1.46 -2.84
C GLY A 38 -19.74 1.17 -3.37
N ILE A 39 -18.80 2.11 -3.29
CA ILE A 39 -17.39 1.85 -3.68
C ILE A 39 -16.54 1.53 -2.44
N ASN A 40 -16.05 0.30 -2.35
CA ASN A 40 -15.19 -0.17 -1.27
C ASN A 40 -13.76 -0.44 -1.76
N CYS A 41 -12.77 -0.17 -0.91
CA CYS A 41 -11.38 -0.51 -1.16
C CYS A 41 -11.18 -2.04 -1.28
N ASN A 42 -10.47 -2.50 -2.32
CA ASN A 42 -10.21 -3.91 -2.58
C ASN A 42 -9.31 -4.58 -1.52
N PHE A 43 -8.63 -3.80 -0.67
CA PHE A 43 -7.78 -4.32 0.40
C PHE A 43 -8.52 -4.42 1.73
N CYS A 44 -9.12 -3.32 2.20
CA CYS A 44 -9.68 -3.23 3.54
C CYS A 44 -11.21 -3.29 3.59
N THR A 45 -11.90 -3.28 2.44
CA THR A 45 -13.37 -3.28 2.31
C THR A 45 -14.10 -2.10 2.96
N HIS A 46 -13.40 -1.00 3.27
CA HIS A 46 -14.01 0.25 3.72
C HIS A 46 -14.17 1.22 2.54
N GLY A 47 -15.16 2.11 2.61
CA GLY A 47 -15.40 3.17 1.62
C GLY A 47 -14.57 4.44 1.84
N SER A 48 -15.00 5.57 1.28
CA SER A 48 -14.27 6.86 1.33
C SER A 48 -14.48 7.66 2.62
N GLN A 49 -15.39 7.23 3.51
CA GLN A 49 -15.78 7.93 4.74
C GLN A 49 -14.63 8.16 5.75
N GLU A 50 -13.54 7.38 5.67
CA GLU A 50 -12.40 7.45 6.58
C GLU A 50 -11.09 7.92 5.90
N GLU A 51 -11.17 8.85 4.94
CA GLU A 51 -10.02 9.38 4.18
C GLU A 51 -8.87 9.85 5.07
N LYS A 52 -9.15 10.57 6.17
CA LYS A 52 -8.09 11.07 7.07
C LYS A 52 -7.27 9.96 7.71
N VAL A 53 -7.86 8.78 7.84
CA VAL A 53 -7.25 7.62 8.49
C VAL A 53 -6.60 6.73 7.43
N PHE A 54 -7.33 6.36 6.39
CA PHE A 54 -6.88 5.38 5.38
C PHE A 54 -6.20 6.02 4.16
N GLY A 55 -6.20 7.34 4.06
CA GLY A 55 -5.83 8.07 2.85
C GLY A 55 -6.97 8.13 1.84
N LYS A 56 -6.78 8.94 0.79
CA LYS A 56 -7.74 9.11 -0.31
C LYS A 56 -8.10 7.77 -0.93
N LEU A 57 -9.38 7.57 -1.24
CA LEU A 57 -9.85 6.43 -2.02
C LEU A 57 -9.75 6.78 -3.51
N HIS A 58 -8.93 6.03 -4.23
CA HIS A 58 -8.77 6.18 -5.68
C HIS A 58 -9.45 5.03 -6.40
N THR A 59 -10.02 5.32 -7.56
CA THR A 59 -10.58 4.31 -8.46
C THR A 59 -9.98 4.45 -9.86
N LEU A 60 -9.52 3.34 -10.41
CA LEU A 60 -9.01 3.24 -11.77
C LEU A 60 -9.48 1.93 -12.38
N GLU A 61 -10.25 2.02 -13.46
CA GLU A 61 -10.95 0.87 -14.07
C GLU A 61 -11.83 0.14 -13.02
N ASN A 62 -11.53 -1.12 -12.73
CA ASN A 62 -12.25 -1.96 -11.77
C ASN A 62 -11.52 -2.10 -10.43
N VAL A 63 -10.55 -1.24 -10.16
CA VAL A 63 -9.75 -1.24 -8.93
C VAL A 63 -10.05 0.01 -8.13
N SER A 64 -10.40 -0.17 -6.87
CA SER A 64 -10.60 0.87 -5.87
C SER A 64 -9.69 0.59 -4.68
N ALA A 65 -8.83 1.54 -4.31
CA ALA A 65 -7.90 1.35 -3.20
C ALA A 65 -7.60 2.66 -2.49
N HIS A 66 -7.52 2.61 -1.15
CA HIS A 66 -7.00 3.74 -0.39
C HIS A 66 -5.50 3.87 -0.59
N TYR A 67 -5.01 5.11 -0.63
CA TYR A 67 -3.59 5.41 -0.78
C TYR A 67 -2.73 4.70 0.28
N ASN A 68 -3.09 4.74 1.58
CA ASN A 68 -2.28 4.07 2.60
C ASN A 68 -2.35 2.54 2.50
N CYS A 69 -3.45 1.98 1.99
CA CYS A 69 -3.52 0.55 1.70
C CYS A 69 -2.52 0.14 0.60
N LEU A 70 -2.35 0.98 -0.43
CA LEU A 70 -1.34 0.75 -1.48
C LEU A 70 0.07 0.95 -0.93
N LEU A 71 0.30 2.08 -0.25
CA LEU A 71 1.62 2.49 0.25
C LEU A 71 2.26 1.45 1.17
N PHE A 72 1.49 0.82 2.06
CA PHE A 72 2.00 -0.15 3.02
C PHE A 72 1.91 -1.61 2.54
N SER A 73 1.34 -1.88 1.37
CA SER A 73 1.25 -3.23 0.81
C SER A 73 2.64 -3.79 0.50
N SER A 74 2.92 -5.01 0.96
CA SER A 74 4.30 -5.56 0.89
C SER A 74 4.78 -5.95 -0.50
N GLY A 75 3.88 -6.10 -1.47
CA GLY A 75 4.21 -6.43 -2.85
C GLY A 75 4.09 -5.27 -3.83
N LEU A 76 3.92 -4.03 -3.34
CA LEU A 76 3.84 -2.84 -4.18
C LEU A 76 5.08 -1.96 -4.05
N ALA A 77 5.42 -1.32 -5.16
CA ALA A 77 6.44 -0.28 -5.25
C ALA A 77 5.87 0.87 -6.08
N GLN A 78 6.07 2.10 -5.60
CA GLN A 78 5.65 3.33 -6.27
C GLN A 78 6.72 3.73 -7.29
N ASN A 79 6.73 3.05 -8.43
CA ASN A 79 7.78 3.19 -9.46
C ASN A 79 7.37 4.12 -10.63
N GLY A 80 6.12 4.55 -10.70
CA GLY A 80 5.63 5.49 -11.70
C GLY A 80 5.71 6.94 -11.22
N GLU A 81 5.50 7.86 -12.15
CA GLU A 81 5.27 9.28 -11.85
C GLU A 81 3.92 9.47 -11.15
N GLU A 82 3.71 10.62 -10.50
CA GLU A 82 2.49 10.90 -9.72
C GLU A 82 1.20 10.71 -10.54
N GLU A 83 1.21 11.10 -11.83
CA GLU A 83 0.04 10.95 -12.71
C GLU A 83 -0.11 9.55 -13.35
N GLU A 84 0.82 8.63 -13.11
CA GLU A 84 0.78 7.27 -13.66
C GLU A 84 0.08 6.30 -12.71
N GLY A 85 -0.99 5.67 -13.19
CA GLY A 85 -1.76 4.71 -12.40
C GLY A 85 -2.51 5.39 -11.24
N ILE A 86 -2.35 4.86 -10.03
CA ILE A 86 -2.86 5.48 -8.80
C ILE A 86 -1.66 6.04 -8.05
N GLU A 87 -1.43 7.34 -8.08
CA GLU A 87 -0.34 8.00 -7.32
C GLU A 87 1.03 7.32 -7.57
N GLY A 88 1.39 7.00 -8.81
CA GLY A 88 2.64 6.30 -9.16
C GLY A 88 2.66 4.79 -8.91
N PHE A 89 1.56 4.18 -8.47
CA PHE A 89 1.39 2.72 -8.45
C PHE A 89 0.78 2.22 -9.76
N PHE A 90 1.51 1.37 -10.49
CA PHE A 90 1.00 0.80 -11.73
C PHE A 90 -0.18 -0.15 -11.50
N LEU A 91 -1.25 0.03 -12.28
CA LEU A 91 -2.49 -0.74 -12.15
C LEU A 91 -2.27 -2.26 -12.20
N GLU A 92 -1.34 -2.74 -13.04
CA GLU A 92 -1.02 -4.17 -13.14
C GLU A 92 -0.39 -4.72 -11.86
N ASP A 93 0.44 -3.94 -11.19
CA ASP A 93 1.06 -4.37 -9.93
C ASP A 93 0.04 -4.32 -8.79
N ILE A 94 -0.89 -3.35 -8.81
CA ILE A 94 -2.04 -3.33 -7.89
C ILE A 94 -2.92 -4.57 -8.08
N LYS A 95 -3.28 -4.92 -9.32
CA LYS A 95 -4.08 -6.13 -9.63
C LYS A 95 -3.37 -7.41 -9.15
N LYS A 96 -2.05 -7.53 -9.36
CA LYS A 96 -1.26 -8.65 -8.81
C LYS A 96 -1.28 -8.68 -7.29
N GLU A 97 -1.17 -7.52 -6.65
CA GLU A 97 -1.16 -7.43 -5.20
C GLU A 97 -2.52 -7.78 -4.59
N ILE A 98 -3.63 -7.33 -5.19
CA ILE A 98 -4.99 -7.75 -4.81
C ILE A 98 -5.11 -9.27 -4.91
N LYS A 99 -4.63 -9.88 -6.01
CA LYS A 99 -4.64 -11.33 -6.18
C LYS A 99 -3.80 -12.03 -5.10
N ARG A 100 -2.66 -11.49 -4.72
CA ARG A 100 -1.80 -12.02 -3.65
C ARG A 100 -2.48 -11.92 -2.29
N SER A 101 -2.97 -10.74 -1.92
CA SER A 101 -3.57 -10.45 -0.62
C SER A 101 -4.90 -11.17 -0.40
N SER A 102 -5.63 -11.51 -1.48
CA SER A 102 -6.86 -12.31 -1.41
C SER A 102 -6.65 -13.70 -0.77
N LYS A 103 -5.41 -14.20 -0.74
CA LYS A 103 -5.02 -15.47 -0.13
C LYS A 103 -4.57 -15.33 1.32
N LEU A 104 -4.35 -14.10 1.80
CA LEU A 104 -3.82 -13.81 3.12
C LEU A 104 -4.94 -13.37 4.06
N LYS A 105 -4.96 -13.95 5.26
CA LYS A 105 -5.90 -13.58 6.32
C LYS A 105 -5.27 -12.55 7.26
N CYS A 106 -6.03 -11.54 7.63
CA CYS A 106 -5.61 -10.57 8.63
C CYS A 106 -5.39 -11.27 9.98
N CYS A 107 -4.30 -10.96 10.68
CA CYS A 107 -4.00 -11.51 11.99
C CYS A 107 -5.04 -11.11 13.05
N PHE A 108 -5.72 -9.96 12.86
CA PHE A 108 -6.71 -9.43 13.79
C PHE A 108 -8.13 -9.86 13.42
N CYS A 109 -8.65 -9.43 12.26
CA CYS A 109 -10.06 -9.69 11.90
C CYS A 109 -10.29 -11.04 11.21
N ARG A 110 -9.23 -11.79 10.87
CA ARG A 110 -9.26 -13.09 10.17
C ARG A 110 -9.86 -13.09 8.76
N GLN A 111 -10.28 -11.94 8.24
CA GLN A 111 -10.77 -11.78 6.87
C GLN A 111 -9.63 -11.72 5.85
N LYS A 112 -9.93 -12.04 4.59
CA LYS A 112 -8.99 -12.01 3.45
C LYS A 112 -8.66 -10.57 3.02
N GLY A 113 -7.61 -10.40 2.19
CA GLY A 113 -7.23 -9.09 1.63
C GLY A 113 -6.12 -8.37 2.42
N ALA A 114 -5.54 -9.03 3.42
CA ALA A 114 -4.50 -8.48 4.27
C ALA A 114 -3.15 -8.38 3.53
N SER A 115 -2.92 -7.26 2.83
CA SER A 115 -1.74 -7.07 1.97
C SER A 115 -0.47 -6.70 2.73
N ILE A 116 -0.57 -6.22 3.97
CA ILE A 116 0.58 -5.72 4.73
C ILE A 116 1.18 -6.86 5.54
N GLY A 117 2.38 -7.30 5.18
CA GLY A 117 3.16 -8.28 5.94
C GLY A 117 3.98 -7.64 7.05
N CYS A 118 4.26 -8.42 8.10
CA CYS A 118 5.26 -8.04 9.10
C CYS A 118 6.66 -7.95 8.47
N LEU A 119 7.46 -6.99 8.94
CA LEU A 119 8.83 -6.79 8.45
C LEU A 119 9.81 -7.86 8.97
N GLU A 120 9.48 -8.52 10.08
CA GLU A 120 10.27 -9.62 10.61
C GLU A 120 10.22 -10.81 9.65
N LYS A 121 11.37 -11.25 9.13
CA LYS A 121 11.47 -12.19 8.01
C LYS A 121 10.79 -13.54 8.28
N ARG A 122 10.77 -13.98 9.54
CA ARG A 122 10.13 -15.24 9.95
C ARG A 122 8.65 -15.07 10.32
N CYS A 123 8.18 -13.84 10.50
CA CYS A 123 6.81 -13.57 10.84
C CYS A 123 5.92 -13.67 9.60
N LYS A 124 4.95 -14.58 9.65
CA LYS A 124 3.97 -14.79 8.56
C LYS A 124 2.68 -14.01 8.75
N ARG A 125 2.63 -13.08 9.73
CA ARG A 125 1.44 -12.29 10.02
C ARG A 125 1.22 -11.26 8.92
N SER A 126 -0.02 -11.13 8.49
CA SER A 126 -0.50 -10.14 7.55
C SER A 126 -1.63 -9.32 8.17
N TYR A 127 -1.78 -8.08 7.71
CA TYR A 127 -2.70 -7.10 8.26
C TYR A 127 -3.41 -6.33 7.14
N HIS A 128 -4.66 -5.93 7.39
CA HIS A 128 -5.21 -4.76 6.74
C HIS A 128 -4.60 -3.51 7.37
N TYR A 129 -4.49 -2.43 6.60
CA TYR A 129 -4.05 -1.14 7.13
C TYR A 129 -4.93 -0.69 8.30
N SER A 130 -6.25 -0.69 8.09
CA SER A 130 -7.24 -0.30 9.11
C SER A 130 -7.17 -1.15 10.38
N CYS A 131 -6.99 -2.47 10.25
CA CYS A 131 -6.83 -3.36 11.40
C CYS A 131 -5.52 -3.11 12.15
N GLY A 132 -4.42 -2.81 11.45
CA GLY A 132 -3.16 -2.48 12.09
C GLY A 132 -3.26 -1.19 12.90
N LEU A 133 -3.95 -0.16 12.39
CA LEU A 133 -4.16 1.09 13.13
C LEU A 133 -4.94 0.86 14.43
N LYS A 134 -6.05 0.12 14.37
CA LYS A 134 -6.86 -0.22 15.56
C LYS A 134 -6.09 -1.03 16.61
N ALA A 135 -5.07 -1.76 16.19
CA ALA A 135 -4.22 -2.58 17.06
C ALA A 135 -2.85 -1.94 17.37
N PHE A 136 -2.68 -0.64 17.08
CA PHE A 136 -1.46 0.11 17.32
C PHE A 136 -0.20 -0.50 16.68
N VAL A 137 -0.37 -1.16 15.53
CA VAL A 137 0.75 -1.60 14.71
C VAL A 137 1.50 -0.38 14.18
N LEU A 138 2.82 -0.39 14.34
CA LEU A 138 3.68 0.68 13.82
C LEU A 138 3.79 0.56 12.30
N PHE A 139 3.31 1.59 11.60
CA PHE A 139 3.54 1.79 10.17
C PHE A 139 4.66 2.82 9.99
N GLN A 140 5.86 2.35 9.64
CA GLN A 140 7.03 3.22 9.48
C GLN A 140 7.50 3.25 8.04
N PHE A 141 7.53 4.45 7.45
CA PHE A 141 8.28 4.71 6.24
C PHE A 141 9.74 4.98 6.61
N THR A 142 10.67 4.23 6.04
CA THR A 142 12.10 4.38 6.31
C THR A 142 12.78 4.85 5.03
N GLY A 143 12.66 6.15 4.76
CA GLY A 143 13.37 6.83 3.69
C GLY A 143 14.55 7.64 4.25
N ASN A 144 15.59 7.86 3.44
CA ASN A 144 16.64 8.83 3.76
C ASN A 144 16.08 10.23 3.54
N PHE A 145 15.56 10.85 4.61
CA PHE A 145 15.28 12.28 4.61
C PHE A 145 16.61 13.03 4.71
N ARG A 146 17.22 13.33 3.57
CA ARG A 146 18.33 14.29 3.51
C ARG A 146 17.74 15.67 3.70
N PHE A 147 17.76 16.16 4.93
CA PHE A 147 17.59 17.59 5.18
C PHE A 147 18.76 18.31 4.52
N VAL A 148 18.50 19.03 3.44
CA VAL A 148 19.44 20.03 2.93
C VAL A 148 19.03 21.33 3.62
N LEU A 149 19.79 21.72 4.64
CA LEU A 149 19.69 23.05 5.20
C LEU A 149 20.46 23.99 4.25
N TYR A 150 19.79 25.01 3.74
CA TYR A 150 20.43 26.15 3.08
C TYR A 150 20.78 27.20 4.14
#